data_AF-A0A923YRH6-F1
#
_entry.id   AF-A0A923YRH6-F1
#
_cell.length_a   1.000
_cell.length_b   1.000
_cell.length_c   1.000
_cell.angle_alpha   90.00
_cell.angle_beta   90.00
_cell.angle_gamma   90.00
#
_symmetry.space_group_name_H-M   'P 1'
#
loop_
_entity.id
_entity.type
_entity.pdbx_description
1 polymer ?
#
loop_
_entity_poly.entity_id
_entity_poly.type
_entity_poly.pdbx_seq_one_letter_code
_entity_poly.pdbx_strand_id
1 'polypeptide(L)'
;MQEQRDTGFIKLKRIILEWEWYQDSNTSRVMIHLILKANYTVKQWQGNTVNPGELITSIKNLGKELNLSENEIRTCFKKLKKTNYITTHGTNKFTKIKIIKSSIYDELFLTGNQQNSNPLTNKPQSVNEQVTTTNKVKKEEENKESIELFKNQIFKFSNLYSQEHLNGFFEYYSLQNKQTQRRRFEEDNYWNLDERLKSWKVLNPKKVTQPFTKNR
;
A
#
# COMPACT_ATOMS: atom_id res chain seq x y z
N MET A 1 -19.49 12.35 -18.08
CA MET A 1 -19.26 10.95 -17.67
C MET A 1 -19.09 10.92 -16.17
N GLN A 2 -20.20 10.69 -15.46
CA GLN A 2 -20.24 10.61 -14.00
C GLN A 2 -20.20 9.11 -13.66
N GLU A 3 -19.00 8.54 -13.52
CA GLU A 3 -18.84 7.13 -13.18
C GLU A 3 -19.01 6.94 -11.67
N GLN A 4 -19.83 5.95 -11.31
CA GLN A 4 -20.23 5.51 -9.97
C GLN A 4 -19.14 5.68 -8.91
N ARG A 5 -19.40 6.51 -7.89
CA ARG A 5 -18.55 6.62 -6.67
C ARG A 5 -19.26 6.08 -5.42
N ASP A 6 -20.24 5.20 -5.59
CA ASP A 6 -21.19 4.84 -4.52
C ASP A 6 -20.93 3.50 -3.83
N THR A 7 -19.72 2.96 -3.88
CA THR A 7 -19.45 1.63 -3.27
C THR A 7 -18.18 1.57 -2.42
N GLY A 8 -17.72 2.69 -1.85
CA GLY A 8 -16.50 2.71 -1.05
C GLY A 8 -16.56 3.61 0.18
N PHE A 9 -15.74 3.30 1.18
CA PHE A 9 -15.49 4.16 2.33
C PHE A 9 -13.97 4.28 2.55
N ILE A 10 -13.56 5.40 3.13
CA ILE A 10 -12.17 5.64 3.54
C ILE A 10 -12.13 5.73 5.05
N LYS A 11 -11.19 5.01 5.69
CA LYS A 11 -10.95 5.14 7.12
C LYS A 11 -10.00 6.31 7.37
N LEU A 12 -10.53 7.36 8.01
CA LEU A 12 -9.74 8.46 8.55
C LEU A 12 -9.41 8.18 10.01
N LYS A 13 -8.14 8.39 10.38
CA LYS A 13 -7.69 8.21 11.77
C LYS A 13 -8.19 9.38 12.62
N ARG A 14 -8.54 9.11 13.88
CA ARG A 14 -8.98 10.13 14.84
C ARG A 14 -7.92 11.22 15.11
N ILE A 15 -6.64 10.90 14.87
CA ILE A 15 -5.52 11.86 14.95
C ILE A 15 -5.67 13.04 13.96
N ILE A 16 -6.58 12.96 12.97
CA ILE A 16 -6.89 14.10 12.11
C ILE A 16 -7.40 15.31 12.90
N LEU A 17 -8.00 15.11 14.09
CA LEU A 17 -8.44 16.21 14.96
C LEU A 17 -7.27 16.99 15.57
N GLU A 18 -6.13 16.33 15.75
CA GLU A 18 -4.89 16.93 16.28
C GLU A 18 -3.99 17.47 15.16
N TRP A 19 -4.41 17.31 13.90
CA TRP A 19 -3.63 17.76 12.75
C TRP A 19 -3.58 19.29 12.67
N GLU A 20 -2.37 19.83 12.44
CA GLU A 20 -2.07 21.27 12.39
C GLU A 20 -3.04 22.08 11.53
N TRP A 21 -3.46 21.53 10.39
CA TRP A 21 -4.35 22.23 9.45
C TRP A 21 -5.84 21.91 9.64
N TYR A 22 -6.22 21.11 10.64
CA TYR A 22 -7.63 20.77 10.89
C TYR A 22 -8.46 22.02 11.24
N GLN A 23 -7.87 22.95 11.99
CA GLN A 23 -8.48 24.25 12.34
C GLN A 23 -8.69 25.17 11.13
N ASP A 24 -7.89 25.00 10.06
CA ASP A 24 -8.08 25.73 8.81
C ASP A 24 -9.11 25.01 7.94
N SER A 25 -10.33 25.53 7.92
CA SER A 25 -11.48 24.94 7.21
C SER A 25 -11.21 24.68 5.73
N ASN A 26 -10.49 25.58 5.06
CA ASN A 26 -10.23 25.44 3.63
C ASN A 26 -9.16 24.35 3.39
N THR A 27 -8.06 24.39 4.16
CA THR A 27 -6.96 23.45 3.98
C THR A 27 -7.38 22.01 4.35
N SER A 28 -8.14 21.84 5.44
CA SER A 28 -8.63 20.52 5.86
C SER A 28 -9.62 19.92 4.86
N ARG A 29 -10.57 20.73 4.37
CA ARG A 29 -11.54 20.32 3.34
C ARG A 29 -10.86 19.93 2.03
N VAL A 30 -9.86 20.70 1.58
CA VAL A 30 -9.05 20.37 0.40
C VAL A 30 -8.34 19.03 0.59
N MET A 31 -7.72 18.79 1.75
CA MET A 31 -7.00 17.54 2.01
C MET A 31 -7.95 16.33 2.00
N ILE A 32 -9.08 16.40 2.70
CA ILE A 32 -10.08 15.33 2.73
C ILE A 32 -10.59 15.05 1.31
N HIS A 33 -10.89 16.10 0.54
CA HIS A 33 -11.33 15.97 -0.85
C HIS A 33 -10.28 15.30 -1.75
N LEU A 34 -8.99 15.63 -1.57
CA LEU A 34 -7.90 14.97 -2.29
C LEU A 34 -7.80 13.49 -1.93
N ILE A 35 -7.93 13.13 -0.65
CA ILE A 35 -7.92 11.73 -0.19
C ILE A 35 -9.10 10.95 -0.80
N LEU A 36 -10.30 11.53 -0.78
CA LEU A 36 -11.49 10.91 -1.36
C LEU A 36 -11.39 10.68 -2.87
N LYS A 37 -10.65 11.54 -3.57
CA LYS A 37 -10.55 11.52 -5.02
C LYS A 37 -9.28 10.81 -5.53
N ALA A 38 -8.31 10.56 -4.66
CA ALA A 38 -7.09 9.85 -5.01
C ALA A 38 -7.41 8.45 -5.54
N ASN A 39 -6.61 7.98 -6.51
CA ASN A 39 -6.80 6.65 -7.06
C ASN A 39 -6.41 5.58 -6.02
N TYR A 40 -7.17 4.48 -6.00
CA TYR A 40 -6.93 3.30 -5.16
C TYR A 40 -6.25 2.15 -5.91
N THR A 41 -6.26 2.21 -7.25
CA THR A 41 -5.58 1.26 -8.14
C THR A 41 -4.76 2.01 -9.17
N VAL A 42 -3.71 1.35 -9.68
CA VAL A 42 -2.97 1.87 -10.83
C VAL A 42 -3.93 2.02 -12.01
N LYS A 43 -4.05 3.23 -12.55
CA LYS A 43 -4.90 3.52 -13.72
C LYS A 43 -4.10 4.22 -14.79
N GLN A 44 -4.31 3.80 -16.04
CA GLN A 44 -3.79 4.51 -17.21
C GLN A 44 -4.76 5.64 -17.58
N TRP A 45 -4.27 6.88 -17.63
CA TRP A 45 -5.04 8.04 -18.06
C TRP A 45 -4.27 8.79 -19.15
N GLN A 46 -4.82 8.83 -20.36
CA GLN A 46 -4.21 9.51 -21.52
C GLN A 46 -2.72 9.14 -21.73
N GLY A 47 -2.39 7.85 -21.62
CA GLY A 47 -1.01 7.34 -21.75
C GLY A 47 -0.11 7.56 -20.53
N ASN A 48 -0.62 8.17 -19.44
CA ASN A 48 0.12 8.35 -18.19
C ASN A 48 -0.33 7.34 -17.14
N THR A 49 0.62 6.71 -16.47
CA THR A 49 0.36 5.86 -15.30
C THR A 49 0.11 6.73 -14.07
N VAL A 50 -1.05 6.53 -13.46
CA VAL A 50 -1.43 7.15 -12.19
C VAL A 50 -1.44 6.07 -11.14
N ASN A 51 -0.50 6.18 -10.20
CA ASN A 51 -0.36 5.21 -9.12
C ASN A 51 -1.43 5.41 -8.05
N PRO A 52 -1.61 4.43 -7.15
CA PRO A 52 -2.48 4.64 -6.01
C PRO A 52 -1.96 5.75 -5.11
N GLY A 53 -2.86 6.57 -4.57
CA GLY A 53 -2.52 7.80 -3.86
C GLY A 53 -2.13 8.99 -4.75
N GLU A 54 -2.14 8.80 -6.08
CA GLU A 54 -1.99 9.88 -7.04
C GLU A 54 -3.35 10.28 -7.64
N LEU A 55 -3.49 11.57 -7.92
CA LEU A 55 -4.65 12.16 -8.56
C LEU A 55 -4.19 13.12 -9.66
N ILE A 56 -4.88 13.09 -10.80
CA ILE A 56 -4.76 14.12 -11.83
C ILE A 56 -5.92 15.09 -11.68
N THR A 57 -5.61 16.37 -11.45
CA THR A 57 -6.61 17.43 -11.36
C THR A 57 -6.00 18.78 -11.74
N SER A 58 -6.82 19.82 -11.83
CA SER A 58 -6.37 21.20 -11.99
C SER A 58 -6.89 22.06 -10.85
N ILE A 59 -6.19 23.17 -10.56
CA ILE A 59 -6.61 24.14 -9.54
C ILE A 59 -8.01 24.68 -9.84
N LYS A 60 -8.29 24.98 -11.11
CA LYS A 60 -9.62 25.43 -11.56
C LYS A 60 -10.71 24.41 -11.27
N ASN A 61 -10.43 23.14 -11.54
CA ASN A 61 -11.40 22.06 -11.31
C ASN A 61 -11.66 21.84 -9.81
N LEU A 62 -10.60 21.89 -8.99
CA LEU A 62 -10.74 21.87 -7.52
C LEU A 62 -11.55 23.06 -6.99
N GLY A 63 -11.37 24.25 -7.58
CA GLY A 63 -12.11 25.46 -7.21
C GLY A 63 -13.60 25.30 -7.44
N LYS A 64 -13.96 24.75 -8.60
CA LYS A 64 -15.36 24.42 -8.92
C LYS A 64 -15.95 23.36 -8.00
N GLU A 65 -15.20 22.30 -7.68
CA GLU A 65 -15.68 21.20 -6.84
C GLU A 65 -15.87 21.61 -5.36
N LEU A 66 -14.99 22.46 -4.83
CA LEU A 66 -15.01 22.87 -3.43
C LEU A 66 -15.70 24.22 -3.19
N ASN A 67 -16.11 24.90 -4.27
CA ASN A 67 -16.59 26.28 -4.25
C ASN A 67 -15.59 27.23 -3.56
N LEU A 68 -14.32 27.15 -3.98
CA LEU A 68 -13.22 27.97 -3.49
C LEU A 68 -12.57 28.72 -4.64
N SER A 69 -12.00 29.88 -4.36
CA SER A 69 -11.21 30.62 -5.34
C SER A 69 -9.90 29.88 -5.67
N GLU A 70 -9.35 30.13 -6.85
CA GLU A 70 -8.05 29.57 -7.24
C GLU A 70 -6.92 29.99 -6.29
N ASN A 71 -7.02 31.19 -5.70
CA ASN A 71 -6.04 31.72 -4.75
C ASN A 71 -6.09 31.03 -3.39
N GLU A 72 -7.28 30.71 -2.89
CA GLU A 72 -7.45 29.93 -1.67
C GLU A 72 -6.87 28.53 -1.84
N ILE A 73 -7.13 27.89 -2.98
CA ILE A 73 -6.57 26.56 -3.28
C ILE A 73 -5.04 26.63 -3.38
N ARG A 74 -4.49 27.63 -4.07
CA ARG A 74 -3.03 27.85 -4.11
C ARG A 74 -2.45 28.02 -2.71
N THR A 75 -3.14 28.73 -1.83
CA THR A 75 -2.72 28.93 -0.43
C THR A 75 -2.77 27.63 0.37
N CYS A 76 -3.85 26.85 0.25
CA CYS A 76 -3.96 25.52 0.85
C CYS A 76 -2.82 24.60 0.37
N PHE A 77 -2.54 24.61 -0.93
CA PHE A 77 -1.46 23.81 -1.52
C PHE A 77 -0.08 24.23 -1.02
N LYS A 78 0.17 25.53 -0.84
CA LYS A 78 1.41 26.03 -0.23
C LYS A 78 1.58 25.49 1.20
N LYS A 79 0.52 25.56 2.02
CA LYS A 79 0.49 25.03 3.39
C LYS A 79 0.78 23.53 3.41
N LEU A 80 0.03 22.75 2.64
CA LEU A 80 0.15 21.29 2.58
C LEU A 80 1.54 20.83 2.07
N LYS A 81 2.10 21.51 1.07
CA LYS A 81 3.47 21.27 0.58
C LYS A 81 4.53 21.58 1.62
N LYS A 82 4.40 22.72 2.33
CA LYS A 82 5.34 23.11 3.38
C LYS A 82 5.48 22.04 4.47
N THR A 83 4.37 21.40 4.81
CA THR A 83 4.30 20.32 5.81
C THR A 83 4.46 18.91 5.22
N ASN A 84 4.84 18.79 3.93
CA ASN A 84 5.07 17.54 3.20
C ASN A 84 3.88 16.55 3.21
N TYR A 85 2.64 17.03 3.27
CA TYR A 85 1.46 16.16 3.11
C TYR A 85 1.21 15.78 1.64
N ILE A 86 1.51 16.69 0.72
CA ILE A 86 1.32 16.51 -0.72
C ILE A 86 2.56 16.91 -1.50
N THR A 87 2.81 16.23 -2.60
CA THR A 87 3.65 16.72 -3.71
C THR A 87 2.79 16.98 -4.93
N THR A 88 3.23 17.93 -5.74
CA THR A 88 2.58 18.23 -7.01
C THR A 88 3.60 18.26 -8.13
N HIS A 89 3.30 17.56 -9.21
CA HIS A 89 4.03 17.63 -10.46
C HIS A 89 3.13 18.27 -11.50
N GLY A 90 3.42 19.52 -11.85
CA GLY A 90 2.74 20.20 -12.94
C GLY A 90 3.32 19.75 -14.27
N THR A 91 2.47 19.32 -15.19
CA THR A 91 2.81 19.19 -16.61
C THR A 91 2.07 20.28 -17.40
N ASN A 92 2.44 20.50 -18.66
CA ASN A 92 1.80 21.51 -19.52
C ASN A 92 0.28 21.33 -19.70
N LYS A 93 -0.25 20.14 -19.38
CA LYS A 93 -1.67 19.79 -19.59
C LYS A 93 -2.43 19.51 -18.30
N PHE A 94 -1.77 19.06 -17.24
CA PHE A 94 -2.44 18.68 -16.00
C PHE A 94 -1.54 18.81 -14.77
N THR A 95 -2.14 18.82 -13.58
CA THR A 95 -1.38 18.72 -12.33
C THR A 95 -1.58 17.35 -11.72
N LYS A 96 -0.48 16.60 -11.59
CA LYS A 96 -0.46 15.35 -10.84
C LYS A 96 -0.17 15.69 -9.38
N ILE A 97 -1.03 15.24 -8.49
CA ILE A 97 -0.90 15.40 -7.04
C ILE A 97 -0.65 14.02 -6.46
N LYS A 98 0.38 13.89 -5.63
CA LYS A 98 0.66 12.67 -4.87
C LYS A 98 0.51 12.98 -3.39
N ILE A 99 -0.26 12.15 -2.70
CA ILE A 99 -0.41 12.25 -1.24
C ILE A 99 0.73 11.44 -0.62
N ILE A 100 1.58 12.09 0.17
CA ILE A 100 2.79 11.45 0.74
C ILE A 100 2.51 10.90 2.14
N LYS A 101 1.84 11.69 2.99
CA LYS A 101 1.83 11.42 4.42
C LYS A 101 0.59 10.62 4.84
N SER A 102 0.84 9.34 5.13
CA SER A 102 -0.08 8.29 5.60
C SER A 102 -0.45 8.39 7.10
N SER A 103 -0.03 9.43 7.81
CA SER A 103 -0.36 9.56 9.25
C SER A 103 -1.84 9.90 9.49
N ILE A 104 -2.55 10.44 8.50
CA ILE A 104 -3.94 10.92 8.62
C ILE A 104 -4.97 9.88 8.14
N TYR A 105 -4.58 9.00 7.22
CA TYR A 105 -5.42 7.98 6.61
C TYR A 105 -4.65 6.66 6.56
N ASP A 106 -5.33 5.52 6.61
CA ASP A 106 -4.65 4.23 6.49
C ASP A 106 -4.16 4.01 5.05
N GLU A 107 -2.84 3.85 4.85
CA GLU A 107 -2.21 3.56 3.55
C GLU A 107 -2.81 2.31 2.87
N LEU A 108 -3.28 1.35 3.68
CA LEU A 108 -3.96 0.13 3.25
C LEU A 108 -5.23 0.41 2.39
N PHE A 109 -5.76 1.64 2.41
CA PHE A 109 -6.87 2.04 1.52
C PHE A 109 -6.39 2.55 0.16
N LEU A 110 -5.19 3.12 0.09
CA LEU A 110 -4.60 3.55 -1.18
C LEU A 110 -3.93 2.37 -1.89
N THR A 111 -3.26 1.47 -1.18
CA THR A 111 -2.86 0.18 -1.73
C THR A 111 -4.09 -0.73 -1.72
N GLY A 112 -5.00 -0.57 -2.69
CA GLY A 112 -6.32 -1.18 -2.71
C GLY A 112 -6.40 -2.49 -1.94
N ASN A 113 -7.22 -2.53 -0.89
CA ASN A 113 -7.51 -3.77 -0.19
C ASN A 113 -7.83 -4.84 -1.24
N GLN A 114 -7.04 -5.90 -1.26
CA GLN A 114 -7.52 -7.21 -1.66
C GLN A 114 -8.64 -7.60 -0.68
N GLN A 115 -9.80 -6.97 -0.82
CA GLN A 115 -11.02 -7.54 -0.28
C GLN A 115 -11.36 -8.68 -1.22
N ASN A 116 -11.26 -9.89 -0.69
CA ASN A 116 -11.72 -11.14 -1.27
C ASN A 116 -13.05 -10.96 -2.00
N SER A 117 -13.01 -10.81 -3.32
CA SER A 117 -14.05 -11.28 -4.21
C SER A 117 -13.41 -12.29 -5.12
N ASN A 118 -13.53 -13.58 -4.77
CA ASN A 118 -13.43 -14.64 -5.75
C ASN A 118 -14.53 -14.38 -6.79
N PRO A 119 -14.18 -14.40 -8.07
CA PRO A 119 -14.87 -15.34 -8.93
C PRO A 119 -13.90 -16.43 -9.37
N LEU A 120 -14.20 -17.66 -8.98
CA LEU A 120 -13.78 -18.83 -9.74
C LEU A 120 -14.20 -18.60 -11.20
N THR A 121 -13.27 -18.59 -12.13
CA THR A 121 -13.53 -19.06 -13.48
C THR A 121 -12.25 -19.56 -14.12
N ASN A 122 -12.38 -20.76 -14.67
CA ASN A 122 -11.33 -21.62 -15.16
C ASN A 122 -10.53 -21.00 -16.32
N LYS A 123 -9.27 -21.41 -16.43
CA LYS A 123 -8.38 -21.22 -17.59
C LYS A 123 -9.07 -21.66 -18.90
N PRO A 124 -8.58 -21.22 -20.08
CA PRO A 124 -7.47 -21.96 -20.70
C PRO A 124 -6.24 -21.11 -21.07
N GLN A 125 -5.11 -21.81 -21.13
CA GLN A 125 -3.80 -21.40 -21.63
C GLN A 125 -3.81 -20.76 -23.03
N SER A 126 -2.83 -19.90 -23.28
CA SER A 126 -2.08 -19.94 -24.55
C SER A 126 -0.60 -19.66 -24.29
N VAL A 127 0.20 -20.52 -24.90
CA VAL A 127 1.66 -20.55 -24.94
C VAL A 127 2.14 -19.45 -25.88
N ASN A 128 3.12 -18.65 -25.45
CA ASN A 128 4.30 -18.39 -26.27
C ASN A 128 5.43 -17.85 -25.41
N GLU A 129 6.53 -18.60 -25.45
CA GLU A 129 7.84 -18.25 -24.95
C GLU A 129 8.36 -17.02 -25.71
N GLN A 130 8.89 -16.04 -24.98
CA GLN A 130 10.13 -15.35 -25.37
C GLN A 130 10.69 -14.52 -24.20
N VAL A 131 12.00 -14.62 -24.06
CA VAL A 131 12.87 -14.19 -22.95
C VAL A 131 12.93 -12.67 -22.83
N THR A 132 12.97 -12.11 -21.61
CA THR A 132 13.69 -10.85 -21.35
C THR A 132 14.06 -10.67 -19.87
N THR A 133 15.35 -10.44 -19.66
CA THR A 133 16.13 -10.46 -18.42
C THR A 133 15.77 -9.37 -17.39
N THR A 134 14.80 -8.50 -17.68
CA THR A 134 14.38 -7.39 -16.80
C THR A 134 13.46 -7.84 -15.65
N ASN A 135 12.71 -8.93 -15.83
CA ASN A 135 11.77 -9.43 -14.81
C ASN A 135 12.47 -10.11 -13.62
N LYS A 136 13.70 -10.62 -13.79
CA LYS A 136 14.46 -11.22 -12.68
C LYS A 136 14.90 -10.16 -11.66
N VAL A 137 15.40 -9.02 -12.12
CA VAL A 137 15.88 -7.95 -11.24
C VAL A 137 14.72 -7.34 -10.42
N LYS A 138 13.58 -7.04 -11.07
CA LYS A 138 12.38 -6.56 -10.36
C LYS A 138 11.87 -7.56 -9.33
N LYS A 139 11.85 -8.85 -9.66
CA LYS A 139 11.39 -9.90 -8.76
C LYS A 139 12.34 -10.15 -7.58
N GLU A 140 13.64 -9.87 -7.75
CA GLU A 140 14.62 -9.92 -6.66
C GLU A 140 14.52 -8.71 -5.72
N GLU A 141 14.27 -7.52 -6.25
CA GLU A 141 14.05 -6.29 -5.46
C GLU A 141 12.75 -6.35 -4.65
N GLU A 142 11.63 -6.73 -5.29
CA GLU A 142 10.34 -6.96 -4.61
C GLU A 142 10.44 -8.04 -3.52
N ASN A 143 11.28 -9.06 -3.75
CA ASN A 143 11.54 -10.10 -2.78
C ASN A 143 12.29 -9.58 -1.55
N LYS A 144 13.26 -8.69 -1.70
CA LYS A 144 13.99 -8.09 -0.57
C LYS A 144 13.10 -7.17 0.24
N GLU A 145 12.32 -6.33 -0.42
CA GLU A 145 11.41 -5.38 0.23
C GLU A 145 10.32 -6.11 1.04
N SER A 146 9.80 -7.23 0.53
CA SER A 146 8.82 -8.07 1.23
C SER A 146 9.39 -8.73 2.51
N ILE A 147 10.66 -9.16 2.49
CA ILE A 147 11.34 -9.73 3.68
C ILE A 147 11.55 -8.65 4.74
N GLU A 148 11.99 -7.47 4.30
CA GLU A 148 12.28 -6.35 5.21
C GLU A 148 11.00 -5.84 5.89
N LEU A 149 9.91 -5.74 5.13
CA LEU A 149 8.59 -5.41 5.68
C LEU A 149 8.14 -6.45 6.72
N PHE A 150 8.31 -7.74 6.42
CA PHE A 150 7.96 -8.84 7.34
C PHE A 150 8.80 -8.81 8.63
N LYS A 151 10.11 -8.57 8.49
CA LYS A 151 11.00 -8.37 9.63
C LYS A 151 10.51 -7.20 10.50
N ASN A 152 10.26 -6.05 9.89
CA ASN A 152 9.79 -4.87 10.62
C ASN A 152 8.44 -5.10 11.33
N GLN A 153 7.56 -5.93 10.77
CA GLN A 153 6.32 -6.32 11.44
C GLN A 153 6.55 -7.20 12.67
N ILE A 154 7.45 -8.19 12.59
CA ILE A 154 7.79 -9.07 13.72
C ILE A 154 8.49 -8.29 14.83
N PHE A 155 9.43 -7.41 14.48
CA PHE A 155 10.23 -6.67 15.46
C PHE A 155 9.44 -5.58 16.19
N LYS A 156 8.22 -5.23 15.76
CA LYS A 156 7.28 -4.42 16.55
C LYS A 156 6.85 -5.13 17.85
N PHE A 157 6.98 -6.46 17.91
CA PHE A 157 6.68 -7.28 19.07
C PHE A 157 7.91 -7.54 19.97
N SER A 158 9.01 -6.81 19.77
CA SER A 158 10.23 -6.89 20.59
C SER A 158 10.00 -6.63 22.08
N ASN A 159 8.95 -5.88 22.42
CA ASN A 159 8.56 -5.62 23.80
C ASN A 159 7.80 -6.78 24.46
N LEU A 160 7.31 -7.74 23.68
CA LEU A 160 6.44 -8.84 24.14
C LEU A 160 7.10 -10.22 24.08
N TYR A 161 8.10 -10.39 23.23
CA TYR A 161 8.79 -11.67 23.05
C TYR A 161 10.31 -11.46 23.02
N SER A 162 11.06 -12.49 23.43
CA SER A 162 12.52 -12.46 23.39
C SER A 162 13.05 -12.40 21.95
N GLN A 163 14.25 -11.86 21.79
CA GLN A 163 14.92 -11.78 20.48
C GLN A 163 15.10 -13.16 19.83
N GLU A 164 15.37 -14.20 20.63
CA GLU A 164 15.49 -15.58 20.15
C GLU A 164 14.16 -16.11 19.59
N HIS A 165 13.04 -15.78 20.24
CA HIS A 165 11.70 -16.18 19.80
C HIS A 165 11.34 -15.51 18.47
N LEU A 166 11.60 -14.21 18.35
CA LEU A 166 11.34 -13.43 17.15
C LEU A 166 12.25 -13.82 15.99
N ASN A 167 13.54 -14.04 16.25
CA ASN A 167 14.49 -14.50 15.23
C ASN A 167 14.14 -15.89 14.73
N GLY A 168 13.84 -16.84 15.63
CA GLY A 168 13.44 -18.19 15.23
C GLY A 168 12.14 -18.21 14.43
N PHE A 169 11.17 -17.35 14.78
CA PHE A 169 9.94 -17.17 14.03
C PHE A 169 10.20 -16.60 12.63
N PHE A 170 11.00 -15.53 12.56
CA PHE A 170 11.37 -14.87 11.32
C PHE A 170 12.09 -15.83 10.37
N GLU A 171 13.10 -16.55 10.86
CA GLU A 171 13.87 -17.49 10.05
C GLU A 171 12.97 -18.57 9.46
N TYR A 172 12.10 -19.18 10.27
CA TYR A 172 11.22 -20.24 9.82
C TYR A 172 10.22 -19.77 8.76
N TYR A 173 9.56 -18.63 9.00
CA TYR A 173 8.52 -18.14 8.10
C TYR A 173 9.08 -17.46 6.85
N SER A 174 10.32 -16.98 6.90
CA SER A 174 11.03 -16.40 5.75
C SER A 174 11.63 -17.46 4.83
N LEU A 175 11.60 -18.75 5.21
CA LEU A 175 12.06 -19.83 4.34
C LEU A 175 11.25 -19.87 3.04
N GLN A 176 11.96 -19.79 1.92
CA GLN A 176 11.39 -19.87 0.59
C GLN A 176 11.30 -21.33 0.13
N ASN A 177 10.13 -21.71 -0.35
CA ASN A 177 9.91 -23.01 -0.97
C ASN A 177 10.58 -23.05 -2.35
N LYS A 178 11.45 -24.04 -2.58
CA LYS A 178 12.22 -24.17 -3.84
C LYS A 178 11.34 -24.36 -5.07
N GLN A 179 10.17 -24.98 -4.93
CA GLN A 179 9.27 -25.29 -6.04
C GLN A 179 8.31 -24.14 -6.37
N THR A 180 7.72 -23.51 -5.35
CA THR A 180 6.72 -22.45 -5.54
C THR A 180 7.33 -21.05 -5.51
N GLN A 181 8.60 -20.92 -5.08
CA GLN A 181 9.28 -19.66 -4.82
C GLN A 181 8.54 -18.75 -3.82
N ARG A 182 7.54 -19.27 -3.11
CA ARG A 182 6.78 -18.58 -2.06
C ARG A 182 7.38 -18.86 -0.70
N ARG A 183 7.28 -17.89 0.21
CA ARG A 183 7.68 -18.09 1.61
C ARG A 183 6.54 -18.69 2.41
N ARG A 184 6.83 -19.33 3.54
CA ARG A 184 5.80 -19.95 4.38
C ARG A 184 4.70 -18.96 4.81
N PHE A 185 5.04 -17.69 5.03
CA PHE A 185 4.02 -16.67 5.36
C PHE A 185 3.13 -16.27 4.18
N GLU A 186 3.53 -16.59 2.95
CA GLU A 186 2.81 -16.30 1.71
C GLU A 186 2.04 -17.53 1.18
N GLU A 187 2.25 -18.72 1.75
CA GLU A 187 1.57 -19.95 1.34
C GLU A 187 0.16 -20.10 1.91
N ASP A 188 -0.11 -19.52 3.07
CA ASP A 188 -1.41 -19.62 3.74
C ASP A 188 -2.30 -18.43 3.40
N ASN A 189 -3.50 -18.71 2.85
CA ASN A 189 -4.50 -17.70 2.52
C ASN A 189 -5.02 -16.92 3.75
N TYR A 190 -4.78 -17.43 4.96
CA TYR A 190 -5.16 -16.82 6.23
C TYR A 190 -3.91 -16.64 7.10
N TRP A 191 -3.19 -15.55 6.85
CA TRP A 191 -2.02 -15.15 7.62
C TRP A 191 -2.42 -14.23 8.77
N ASN A 192 -2.27 -14.71 10.01
CA ASN A 192 -2.43 -13.90 11.22
C ASN A 192 -1.11 -13.93 12.02
N LEU A 193 -0.40 -12.81 12.02
CA LEU A 193 0.91 -12.69 12.66
C LEU A 193 0.82 -12.86 14.18
N ASP A 194 -0.17 -12.25 14.81
CA ASP A 194 -0.31 -12.22 16.28
C ASP A 194 -0.62 -13.60 16.84
N GLU A 195 -1.55 -14.32 16.22
CA GLU A 195 -1.91 -15.68 16.65
C GLU A 195 -0.77 -16.67 16.43
N ARG A 196 -0.02 -16.51 15.33
CA ARG A 196 1.12 -17.38 15.04
C ARG A 196 2.31 -17.09 15.94
N LEU A 197 2.59 -15.83 16.28
CA LEU A 197 3.61 -15.47 17.25
C LEU A 197 3.28 -16.01 18.66
N LYS A 198 2.00 -15.95 19.06
CA LYS A 198 1.50 -16.52 20.32
C LYS A 198 1.63 -18.04 20.36
N SER A 199 1.35 -18.71 19.23
CA SER A 199 1.37 -20.17 19.12
C SER A 199 2.75 -20.73 18.72
N TRP A 200 3.72 -19.85 18.44
CA TRP A 200 5.06 -20.23 18.04
C TRP A 200 5.79 -20.88 19.20
N LYS A 201 6.46 -21.99 18.93
CA LYS A 201 7.40 -22.61 19.86
C LYS A 201 8.75 -22.56 19.18
N VAL A 202 9.77 -22.07 19.91
CA VAL A 202 11.14 -21.99 19.40
C VAL A 202 11.56 -23.37 18.90
N LEU A 203 11.62 -23.52 17.58
CA LEU A 203 12.01 -24.77 16.93
C LEU A 203 13.52 -24.86 16.92
N ASN A 204 14.05 -26.02 17.30
CA ASN A 204 15.47 -26.29 17.36
C ASN A 204 16.13 -25.99 15.98
N PRO A 205 17.14 -25.11 15.90
CA PRO A 205 17.69 -24.61 14.64
C PRO A 205 18.18 -25.73 13.69
N LYS A 206 18.53 -26.90 14.23
CA LYS A 206 18.92 -28.09 13.46
C LYS A 206 17.79 -28.69 12.59
N LYS A 207 16.51 -28.32 12.81
CA LYS A 207 15.35 -28.79 12.01
C LYS A 207 14.88 -27.79 10.94
N VAL A 208 15.40 -26.57 10.93
CA VAL A 208 14.94 -25.47 10.05
C VAL A 208 15.48 -25.62 8.62
N THR A 209 16.58 -26.35 8.43
CA THR A 209 17.26 -26.54 7.14
C THR A 209 16.64 -27.59 6.23
N GLN A 210 15.60 -28.32 6.66
CA GLN A 210 14.97 -29.32 5.81
C GLN A 210 14.03 -28.67 4.78
N PRO A 211 14.19 -28.94 3.47
CA PRO A 211 13.29 -28.43 2.45
C PRO A 211 11.88 -28.99 2.67
N PHE A 212 10.91 -28.09 2.76
CA PHE A 212 9.50 -28.44 2.89
C PHE A 212 8.91 -28.77 1.52
N THR A 213 8.55 -30.02 1.30
CA THR A 213 7.77 -30.46 0.15
C THR A 213 6.34 -30.72 0.60
N LYS A 214 5.39 -29.92 0.13
CA LYS A 214 3.97 -30.14 0.38
C LYS A 214 3.53 -31.30 -0.52
N ASN A 215 3.55 -32.53 0.02
CA ASN A 215 2.99 -33.68 -0.69
C ASN A 215 1.48 -33.48 -0.81
N ARG A 216 1.01 -33.63 -2.06
CA ARG A 216 -0.37 -33.41 -2.49
C ARG A 216 -1.30 -34.49 -1.97
#